data_AF-A0A532F2B9-F1
#
_entry.id   AF-A0A532F2B9-F1
#
_cell.length_a   1.000
_cell.length_b   1.000
_cell.length_c   1.000
_cell.angle_alpha   90.00
_cell.angle_beta   90.00
_cell.angle_gamma   90.00
#
_symmetry.space_group_name_H-M   'P 1'
#
loop_
_entity.id
_entity.type
_entity.pdbx_description
1 polymer ?
#
loop_
_entity_poly.entity_id
_entity_poly.type
_entity_poly.pdbx_seq_one_letter_code
_entity_poly.pdbx_strand_id
1 'polypeptide(L)'
;MLVVETIAKIRRLSLVQGKSIKAICRELGISRKVVRKVLRSSETEFRYERKHQSYPRMGACREKLDLLLSANAAKPQRERLTLIRMFEELRGLGYD
;
A
#
# COMPACT_ATOMS: atom_id res chain seq x y z
N MET A 1 -7.54 6.39 8.27
CA MET A 1 -6.92 7.39 7.38
C MET A 1 -7.14 8.76 7.99
N LEU A 2 -6.16 9.67 8.00
CA LEU A 2 -6.40 11.07 8.38
C LEU A 2 -6.84 11.83 7.13
N VAL A 3 -7.99 12.49 7.21
CA VAL A 3 -8.53 13.29 6.11
C VAL A 3 -7.91 14.70 6.16
N VAL A 4 -7.84 15.37 5.01
CA VAL A 4 -7.30 16.73 4.85
C VAL A 4 -7.88 17.70 5.89
N GLU A 5 -9.17 17.61 6.19
CA GLU A 5 -9.85 18.46 7.18
C GLU A 5 -9.22 18.35 8.58
N THR A 6 -8.94 17.12 9.03
CA THR A 6 -8.34 16.87 10.34
C THR A 6 -6.92 17.42 10.43
N ILE A 7 -6.16 17.27 9.35
CA ILE A 7 -4.79 17.78 9.23
C ILE A 7 -4.79 19.31 9.30
N ALA A 8 -5.70 19.95 8.57
CA ALA A 8 -5.87 21.40 8.58
C ALA A 8 -6.27 21.93 9.97
N LYS A 9 -7.20 21.26 10.66
CA LYS A 9 -7.58 21.61 12.04
C LYS A 9 -6.38 21.54 12.99
N ILE A 10 -5.61 20.46 12.97
CA ILE A 10 -4.40 20.32 13.81
C ILE A 10 -3.42 21.47 13.55
N ARG A 11 -3.13 21.76 12.27
CA ARG A 11 -2.20 22.84 11.90
C ARG A 11 -2.69 24.21 12.34
N ARG A 12 -3.98 24.52 12.14
CA ARG A 12 -4.57 25.79 12.59
C ARG A 12 -4.49 25.94 14.10
N LEU A 13 -4.86 24.91 14.86
CA LEU A 13 -4.81 24.97 16.33
C LEU A 13 -3.39 25.17 16.85
N SER A 14 -2.39 24.57 16.19
CA SER A 14 -0.98 24.70 16.63
C SER A 14 -0.30 25.97 16.14
N LEU A 15 -0.39 26.28 14.84
CA LEU A 15 0.40 27.33 14.19
C LEU A 15 -0.27 28.70 14.21
N VAL A 16 -1.61 28.74 14.24
CA VAL A 16 -2.36 30.00 14.28
C VAL A 16 -2.81 30.32 15.70
N GLN A 17 -3.35 29.34 16.42
CA GLN A 17 -3.88 29.55 17.78
C GLN A 17 -2.87 29.25 18.90
N GLY A 18 -1.67 28.75 18.58
CA GLY A 18 -0.62 28.47 19.57
C GLY A 18 -0.96 27.41 20.62
N LYS A 19 -2.00 26.58 20.39
CA LYS A 19 -2.42 25.58 21.38
C LYS A 19 -1.35 24.51 21.57
N SER A 20 -1.15 24.10 22.82
CA SER A 20 -0.25 22.98 23.14
C SER A 20 -0.76 21.67 22.54
N ILE A 21 0.16 20.75 22.23
CA ILE A 21 -0.19 19.41 21.72
C ILE A 21 -1.19 18.71 22.65
N LYS A 22 -1.07 18.87 23.98
CA LYS A 22 -1.98 18.26 24.96
C LYS A 22 -3.41 18.79 24.80
N ALA A 23 -3.57 20.10 24.57
CA ALA A 23 -4.87 20.71 24.32
C ALA A 23 -5.48 20.19 23.02
N ILE A 24 -4.70 20.15 21.93
CA ILE A 24 -5.15 19.63 20.63
C ILE A 24 -5.61 18.17 20.73
N CYS A 25 -4.89 17.33 21.47
CA CYS A 25 -5.28 15.93 21.68
C CYS A 25 -6.63 15.80 22.39
N ARG A 26 -6.88 16.63 23.42
CA ARG A 26 -8.14 16.62 24.18
C ARG A 26 -9.31 17.15 23.36
N GLU A 27 -9.07 18.19 22.56
CA GLU A 27 -10.10 18.84 21.76
C GLU A 27 -10.52 18.02 20.54
N LEU A 28 -9.57 17.37 19.85
CA LEU A 28 -9.85 16.60 18.65
C LEU A 28 -10.01 15.09 18.89
N GLY A 29 -9.73 14.59 20.09
CA GLY A 29 -9.72 13.15 20.40
C GLY A 29 -8.62 12.37 19.67
N ILE A 30 -7.56 13.05 19.23
CA ILE A 30 -6.48 12.46 18.41
C ILE A 30 -5.28 12.14 19.28
N SER A 31 -4.65 10.99 19.02
CA SER A 31 -3.46 10.58 19.76
C SER A 31 -2.31 11.57 19.62
N ARG A 32 -1.53 11.74 20.70
CA ARG A 32 -0.34 12.61 20.71
C ARG A 32 0.67 12.26 19.62
N LYS A 33 0.79 10.97 19.28
CA LYS A 33 1.65 10.47 18.20
C LYS A 33 1.21 11.02 16.84
N VAL A 34 -0.08 11.01 16.56
CA VAL A 34 -0.64 11.52 15.31
C VAL A 34 -0.49 13.04 15.22
N VAL A 35 -0.83 13.79 16.28
CA VAL A 35 -0.65 15.25 16.29
C VAL A 35 0.82 15.62 16.04
N ARG A 36 1.76 14.93 16.69
CA ARG A 36 3.20 15.11 16.44
C ARG A 36 3.58 14.76 15.01
N LYS A 37 3.05 13.68 14.44
CA LYS A 37 3.31 13.30 13.04
C LYS A 37 2.89 14.43 12.10
N VAL A 38 1.65 14.90 12.23
CA VAL A 38 1.06 15.98 11.42
C VAL A 38 1.85 17.29 11.51
N LEU A 39 2.36 17.63 12.70
CA LEU A 39 3.13 18.87 12.89
C LEU A 39 4.59 18.76 12.42
N ARG A 40 5.15 17.55 12.36
CA ARG A 40 6.53 17.31 11.88
C ARG A 40 6.61 17.22 10.35
N SER A 41 5.54 16.78 9.68
CA SER A 41 5.50 16.62 8.23
C SER A 41 4.54 17.61 7.59
N SER A 42 4.89 18.16 6.42
CA SER A 42 4.01 19.01 5.60
C SER A 42 2.97 18.23 4.78
N GLU A 43 2.94 16.89 4.91
CA GLU A 43 2.00 15.99 4.22
C GLU A 43 0.53 16.40 4.39
N THR A 44 -0.23 16.36 3.30
CA THR A 44 -1.67 16.68 3.25
C THR A 44 -2.55 15.44 3.37
N GLU A 45 -1.96 14.24 3.24
CA GLU A 45 -2.63 12.96 3.46
C GLU A 45 -1.68 11.98 4.12
N PHE A 46 -2.19 11.18 5.05
CA PHE A 46 -1.47 10.04 5.62
C PHE A 46 -2.17 8.75 5.19
N ARG A 47 -1.78 8.24 4.02
CA ARG A 47 -2.21 6.92 3.54
C ARG A 47 -1.40 5.83 4.24
N TYR A 48 -2.05 4.71 4.51
CA TYR A 48 -1.35 3.51 4.92
C TYR A 48 -0.76 2.88 3.67
N GLU A 49 0.56 2.93 3.55
CA GLU A 49 1.30 2.20 2.53
C GLU A 49 2.08 1.07 3.19
N ARG A 50 1.78 -0.16 2.77
CA ARG A 50 2.55 -1.32 3.21
C ARG A 50 3.79 -1.41 2.34
N LYS A 51 4.98 -1.22 2.93
CA LYS A 51 6.27 -1.30 2.22
C LYS A 51 6.52 -2.65 1.54
N HIS A 52 6.00 -3.72 2.13
CA HIS A 52 6.15 -5.08 1.60
C HIS A 52 4.84 -5.84 1.79
N GLN A 53 4.22 -6.24 0.69
CA GLN A 53 3.06 -7.14 0.71
C GLN A 53 3.58 -8.58 0.70
N SER A 54 3.34 -9.33 1.77
CA SER A 54 3.61 -10.78 1.76
C SER A 54 2.66 -11.47 0.79
N TYR A 55 3.22 -12.20 -0.17
CA TYR A 55 2.48 -13.03 -1.12
C TYR A 55 2.70 -14.52 -0.78
N PRO A 56 2.03 -15.07 0.24
CA PRO A 56 2.34 -16.41 0.75
C PRO A 56 2.13 -17.52 -0.28
N ARG A 57 1.13 -17.41 -1.16
CA ARG A 57 0.85 -18.39 -2.24
C ARG A 57 1.64 -18.07 -3.52
N MET A 58 1.60 -16.81 -3.94
CA MET A 58 2.25 -16.37 -5.18
C MET A 58 3.78 -16.29 -5.09
N GLY A 59 4.35 -16.13 -3.90
CA GLY A 59 5.80 -15.97 -3.71
C GLY A 59 6.60 -17.17 -4.20
N ALA A 60 6.14 -18.39 -3.90
CA ALA A 60 6.82 -19.63 -4.31
C ALA A 60 6.72 -19.90 -5.82
N CYS A 61 5.67 -19.39 -6.47
CA CYS A 61 5.40 -19.61 -7.90
C CYS A 61 5.84 -18.44 -8.78
N ARG A 62 6.35 -17.34 -8.21
CA ARG A 62 6.63 -16.09 -8.93
C ARG A 62 7.66 -16.27 -10.03
N GLU A 63 8.82 -16.85 -9.70
CA GLU A 63 9.90 -17.08 -10.66
C GLU A 63 9.46 -18.04 -11.78
N LYS A 64 8.71 -19.09 -11.42
CA LYS A 64 8.15 -20.04 -12.40
C LYS A 64 7.15 -19.36 -13.34
N LEU A 65 6.30 -18.50 -12.80
CA LEU A 65 5.34 -17.72 -13.60
C LEU A 65 6.06 -16.74 -14.54
N ASP A 66 7.09 -16.04 -14.06
CA ASP A 66 7.87 -15.10 -14.87
C ASP A 66 8.59 -15.81 -16.03
N LEU A 67 9.14 -17.00 -15.78
CA LEU A 67 9.73 -17.86 -16.82
C LEU A 67 8.68 -18.32 -17.84
N LEU A 68 7.52 -18.78 -17.38
CA LEU A 68 6.45 -19.27 -18.24
C LEU A 68 5.84 -18.14 -19.10
N LEU A 69 5.67 -16.95 -18.52
CA LEU A 69 5.25 -15.74 -19.24
C LEU A 69 6.25 -15.34 -20.31
N SER A 70 7.54 -15.29 -19.96
CA SER A 70 8.61 -14.90 -20.90
C SER A 70 8.73 -15.89 -22.06
N ALA A 71 8.70 -17.19 -21.77
CA ALA A 71 8.74 -18.24 -22.78
C ALA A 71 7.50 -18.18 -23.69
N ASN A 72 6.32 -17.91 -23.13
CA ASN A 72 5.09 -17.79 -23.91
C ASN A 72 5.08 -16.53 -24.80
N ALA A 73 5.60 -15.42 -24.31
CA ALA A 73 5.71 -14.17 -25.08
C ALA A 73 6.65 -14.31 -26.29
N ALA A 74 7.72 -15.09 -26.15
CA ALA A 74 8.68 -15.38 -27.22
C ALA A 74 8.10 -16.24 -28.36
N LYS A 75 6.97 -16.93 -28.13
CA LYS A 75 6.34 -17.77 -29.16
C LYS A 75 5.58 -16.93 -30.21
N PRO A 76 5.46 -17.43 -31.46
CA PRO A 76 4.54 -16.89 -32.45
C PRO A 76 3.12 -16.85 -31.91
N GLN A 77 2.31 -15.87 -32.34
CA GLN A 77 0.96 -15.64 -31.80
C GLN A 77 0.07 -16.89 -31.81
N ARG A 78 0.23 -17.77 -32.82
CA ARG A 78 -0.54 -19.02 -32.97
C ARG A 78 -0.19 -20.09 -31.92
N GLU A 79 0.98 -20.01 -31.31
CA GLU A 79 1.50 -20.99 -30.34
C GLU A 79 1.46 -20.45 -28.89
N ARG A 80 1.01 -19.21 -28.70
CA ARG A 80 0.89 -18.62 -27.38
C ARG A 80 -0.24 -19.31 -26.61
N LEU A 81 0.08 -19.77 -25.42
CA LEU A 81 -0.86 -20.31 -24.46
C LEU A 81 -1.84 -19.21 -24.03
N THR A 82 -3.10 -19.61 -23.86
CA THR A 82 -4.12 -18.78 -23.23
C THR A 82 -3.88 -18.68 -21.73
N LEU A 83 -4.48 -17.66 -21.12
CA LEU A 83 -4.43 -17.43 -19.67
C LEU A 83 -4.86 -18.67 -18.86
N ILE A 84 -5.91 -19.37 -19.32
CA ILE A 84 -6.42 -20.59 -18.67
C ILE A 84 -5.36 -21.69 -18.72
N ARG A 85 -4.73 -21.90 -19.88
CA ARG A 85 -3.74 -22.97 -20.03
C ARG A 85 -2.47 -22.69 -19.22
N MET A 86 -2.05 -21.44 -19.18
CA MET A 86 -0.94 -21.00 -18.32
C MET A 86 -1.24 -21.21 -16.83
N PHE A 87 -2.48 -20.96 -16.41
CA PHE A 87 -2.91 -21.19 -15.03
C PHE A 87 -2.88 -22.69 -14.67
N GLU A 88 -3.31 -23.58 -15.57
CA GLU A 88 -3.23 -25.03 -15.38
C GLU A 88 -1.79 -25.52 -15.25
N GLU A 89 -0.89 -25.05 -16.10
CA GLU A 89 0.55 -25.34 -16.01
C GLU A 89 1.12 -24.85 -14.67
N LEU A 90 0.74 -23.65 -14.23
CA LEU A 90 1.16 -23.10 -12.94
C LEU A 90 0.66 -23.95 -11.76
N ARG A 91 -0.60 -24.45 -11.83
CA ARG A 91 -1.14 -25.39 -10.84
C ARG A 91 -0.35 -26.69 -10.79
N GLY A 92 0.01 -27.26 -11.94
CA GLY A 92 0.87 -28.44 -12.02
C GLY A 92 2.25 -28.25 -11.37
N LEU A 93 2.73 -27.01 -11.30
CA LEU A 93 4.00 -26.63 -10.66
C LEU A 93 3.90 -26.35 -9.16
N GLY A 94 2.73 -26.61 -8.55
CA GLY A 94 2.48 -26.47 -7.11
C GLY A 94 1.78 -25.16 -6.71
N TYR A 95 1.13 -24.48 -7.64
CA TYR A 95 0.24 -23.36 -7.31
C TYR A 95 -1.14 -23.89 -6.93
N ASP A 96 -1.40 -24.01 -5.63
CA ASP A 96 -2.74 -24.29 -5.08
C ASP A 96 -3.49 -23.00 -4.76
#